data_AF-A0A7V9BMK8-F1
#
_entry.id   AF-A0A7V9BMK8-F1
#
_cell.length_a   1.000
_cell.length_b   1.000
_cell.length_c   1.000
_cell.angle_alpha   90.00
_cell.angle_beta   90.00
_cell.angle_gamma   90.00
#
_symmetry.space_group_name_H-M   'P 1'
#
loop_
_entity.id
_entity.type
_entity.pdbx_description
1 polymer ?
#
loop_
_entity_poly.entity_id
_entity_poly.type
_entity_poly.pdbx_seq_one_letter_code
_entity_poly.pdbx_strand_id
1 'polypeptide(L)'
;MADLATRYPQARLLGVEPERHNARLARRNVEAFGERCEIAETAVWYRDERLELAWGHDAWGLDLTGGTARGQHRETARVIEAVDAGALLAASPAVRRSTT
;
A
#
# COMPACT_ATOMS: atom_id res chain seq x y z
N MET A 1 -1.75 -2.37 11.51
CA MET A 1 -2.94 -1.49 11.36
C MET A 1 -4.01 -1.75 12.41
N ALA A 2 -4.50 -2.99 12.60
CA ALA A 2 -5.52 -3.30 13.62
C ALA A 2 -5.14 -2.83 15.05
N ASP A 3 -3.89 -3.06 15.47
CA ASP A 3 -3.38 -2.55 16.76
C ASP A 3 -3.49 -1.01 16.88
N LEU A 4 -3.17 -0.27 15.81
CA LEU A 4 -3.34 1.19 15.78
C LEU A 4 -4.82 1.59 15.86
N ALA A 5 -5.72 0.84 15.21
CA ALA A 5 -7.15 1.11 15.25
C ALA A 5 -7.72 0.94 16.66
N THR A 6 -7.24 -0.06 17.41
CA THR A 6 -7.58 -0.27 18.82
C THR A 6 -7.04 0.84 19.73
N ARG A 7 -5.77 1.22 19.56
CA ARG A 7 -5.12 2.25 20.40
C ARG A 7 -5.65 3.66 20.15
N TYR A 8 -6.03 3.94 18.91
CA TYR A 8 -6.46 5.26 18.46
C TYR A 8 -7.87 5.18 17.86
N PRO A 9 -8.92 5.08 18.69
CA PRO A 9 -10.30 4.85 18.24
C PRO A 9 -10.92 6.02 17.45
N GLN A 10 -10.25 7.18 17.41
CA GLN A 10 -10.68 8.35 16.61
C GLN A 10 -9.85 8.57 15.32
N ALA A 11 -8.62 8.05 15.22
CA ALA A 11 -7.74 8.22 14.04
C ALA A 11 -8.23 7.56 12.74
N ARG A 12 -8.25 8.25 11.62
CA ARG A 12 -8.51 7.59 10.31
C ARG A 12 -7.20 6.95 9.83
N LEU A 13 -7.26 5.69 9.43
CA LEU A 13 -6.09 4.89 9.07
C LEU A 13 -6.19 4.46 7.61
N LEU A 14 -5.13 4.73 6.85
CA LEU A 14 -4.92 4.23 5.51
C LEU A 14 -3.73 3.27 5.52
N GLY A 15 -3.99 1.99 5.23
CA GLY A 15 -2.97 1.01 4.95
C GLY A 15 -2.75 0.90 3.44
N VAL A 16 -1.51 0.63 3.03
CA VAL A 16 -1.16 0.43 1.63
C VAL A 16 -0.45 -0.90 1.49
N GLU A 17 -0.90 -1.71 0.54
CA GLU A 17 -0.37 -3.06 0.31
C GLU A 17 -0.43 -3.41 -1.19
N PRO A 18 0.71 -3.57 -1.88
CA PRO A 18 0.73 -3.80 -3.33
C PRO A 18 0.37 -5.25 -3.72
N GLU A 19 0.54 -6.23 -2.84
CA GLU A 19 0.24 -7.63 -3.13
C GLU A 19 -1.24 -7.93 -2.84
N ARG A 20 -1.94 -8.52 -3.81
CA ARG A 20 -3.40 -8.67 -3.80
C ARG A 20 -3.90 -9.58 -2.68
N HIS A 21 -3.19 -10.67 -2.39
CA HIS A 21 -3.57 -11.60 -1.32
C HIS A 21 -3.35 -10.94 0.06
N ASN A 22 -2.22 -10.27 0.24
CA ASN A 22 -1.94 -9.51 1.46
C ASN A 22 -2.94 -8.37 1.66
N ALA A 23 -3.30 -7.63 0.60
CA ALA A 23 -4.28 -6.55 0.68
C ALA A 23 -5.66 -7.09 1.09
N ARG A 24 -6.07 -8.24 0.54
CA ARG A 24 -7.31 -8.92 0.93
C ARG A 24 -7.28 -9.35 2.40
N LEU A 25 -6.18 -9.94 2.86
CA LEU A 25 -6.02 -10.34 4.25
C LEU A 25 -6.04 -9.13 5.19
N ALA A 26 -5.34 -8.05 4.82
CA ALA A 26 -5.33 -6.81 5.56
C ALA A 26 -6.73 -6.19 5.68
N ARG A 27 -7.53 -6.19 4.61
CA ARG A 27 -8.94 -5.74 4.63
C ARG A 27 -9.76 -6.54 5.65
N ARG A 28 -9.64 -7.87 5.62
CA ARG A 28 -10.33 -8.73 6.60
C ARG A 28 -9.90 -8.44 8.03
N ASN A 29 -8.61 -8.19 8.26
CA ASN A 29 -8.09 -7.90 9.59
C ASN A 29 -8.60 -6.57 10.17
N VAL A 30 -9.03 -5.63 9.32
CA VAL A 30 -9.55 -4.32 9.76
C VAL A 30 -11.05 -4.15 9.60
N GLU A 31 -11.76 -5.16 9.09
CA GLU A 31 -13.19 -5.13 8.79
C GLU A 31 -14.03 -4.71 10.02
N ALA A 32 -13.68 -5.22 11.20
CA ALA A 32 -14.36 -4.90 12.45
C ALA A 32 -14.27 -3.41 12.88
N PHE A 33 -13.34 -2.63 12.31
CA PHE A 33 -13.18 -1.22 12.61
C PHE A 33 -13.97 -0.30 11.66
N GLY A 34 -14.61 -0.84 10.62
CA GLY A 34 -15.43 -0.08 9.68
C GLY A 34 -14.65 0.93 8.82
N GLU A 35 -15.37 1.92 8.28
CA GLU A 35 -14.90 2.84 7.22
C GLU A 35 -13.73 3.77 7.61
N ARG A 36 -13.37 3.83 8.90
CA ARG A 36 -12.19 4.58 9.37
C ARG A 36 -10.87 3.87 9.05
N CYS A 37 -10.91 2.60 8.65
CA CYS A 37 -9.76 1.82 8.23
C CYS A 37 -9.90 1.45 6.74
N GLU A 38 -9.01 1.98 5.91
CA GLU A 38 -8.98 1.73 4.46
C GLU A 38 -7.69 1.00 4.07
N ILE A 39 -7.79 0.08 3.10
CA ILE A 39 -6.63 -0.59 2.49
C ILE A 39 -6.59 -0.28 1.00
N ALA A 40 -5.61 0.52 0.58
CA ALA A 40 -5.29 0.78 -0.81
C ALA A 40 -4.39 -0.34 -1.37
N GLU A 41 -4.84 -1.00 -2.44
CA GLU A 41 -4.06 -2.03 -3.13
C GLU A 41 -3.17 -1.37 -4.20
N THR A 42 -2.06 -0.80 -3.76
CA THR A 42 -1.09 -0.07 -4.59
C THR A 42 0.29 -0.09 -3.92
N ALA A 43 1.32 0.41 -4.59
CA ALA A 43 2.61 0.71 -3.99
C ALA A 43 2.71 2.22 -3.75
N VAL A 44 3.36 2.63 -2.66
CA VAL A 44 3.75 4.04 -2.46
C VAL A 44 5.19 4.19 -2.87
N TRP A 45 5.47 5.24 -3.63
CA TRP A 45 6.82 5.61 -4.04
C TRP A 45 7.01 7.12 -3.92
N TYR A 46 8.23 7.61 -4.08
CA TYR A 46 8.52 9.05 -3.94
C TYR A 46 8.02 9.89 -5.14
N ARG A 47 7.47 9.22 -6.16
CA ARG A 47 6.84 9.76 -7.35
C ARG A 47 5.97 8.67 -7.96
N ASP A 48 5.04 9.05 -8.82
CA ASP A 48 4.33 8.09 -9.66
C ASP A 48 5.35 7.34 -10.55
N GLU A 49 5.39 6.02 -10.43
CA GLU A 49 6.37 5.20 -11.17
C GLU A 49 5.88 3.77 -11.32
N ARG A 50 6.17 3.19 -12.49
CA ARG A 50 5.97 1.77 -12.74
C ARG A 50 7.11 0.97 -12.09
N LEU A 51 6.78 0.14 -11.10
CA LEU A 51 7.75 -0.65 -10.35
C LEU A 51 7.67 -2.13 -10.71
N GLU A 52 8.82 -2.80 -10.70
CA GLU A 52 8.90 -4.27 -10.68
C GLU A 52 9.01 -4.77 -9.24
N LEU A 53 8.13 -5.71 -8.89
CA LEU A 53 8.03 -6.36 -7.61
C LEU A 53 8.50 -7.79 -7.75
N ALA A 54 9.59 -8.13 -7.08
CA ALA A 54 10.06 -9.50 -6.96
C ALA A 54 10.07 -9.92 -5.49
N TRP A 55 9.91 -11.22 -5.23
CA TRP A 55 10.22 -11.75 -3.92
C TRP A 55 11.75 -11.90 -3.80
N GLY A 56 12.31 -11.40 -2.71
CA GLY A 56 13.69 -11.68 -2.37
C GLY A 56 13.83 -13.17 -2.07
N HIS A 57 14.81 -13.85 -2.68
CA HIS A 57 15.01 -15.30 -2.54
C HIS A 57 15.09 -15.75 -1.06
N ASP A 58 15.59 -14.86 -0.19
CA ASP A 58 15.83 -15.15 1.24
C ASP A 58 15.13 -14.12 2.16
N ALA A 59 14.20 -13.33 1.64
CA ALA A 59 13.64 -12.18 2.35
C ALA A 59 12.20 -12.43 2.83
N TRP A 60 11.87 -11.85 3.99
CA TRP A 60 10.50 -11.70 4.50
C TRP A 60 9.70 -10.59 3.76
N GLY A 61 10.16 -10.15 2.58
CA GLY A 61 9.67 -8.94 1.92
C GLY A 61 9.86 -8.90 0.40
N LEU A 62 9.42 -7.79 -0.19
CA LEU A 62 9.42 -7.53 -1.63
C LEU A 62 10.59 -6.63 -2.03
N ASP A 63 11.30 -7.02 -3.10
CA ASP A 63 12.26 -6.17 -3.80
C ASP A 63 11.49 -5.26 -4.77
N LEU A 64 11.64 -3.94 -4.63
CA LEU A 64 11.02 -2.92 -5.48
C LEU A 64 12.09 -2.28 -6.38
N THR A 65 11.91 -2.35 -7.70
CA THR A 65 12.85 -1.74 -8.66
C THR A 65 12.14 -0.71 -9.54
N GLY A 66 12.69 0.51 -9.59
CA GLY A 66 12.26 1.60 -10.48
C GLY A 66 13.03 1.64 -11.81
N GLY A 67 12.56 2.43 -12.76
CA GLY A 67 12.86 2.30 -14.19
C GLY A 67 14.33 2.42 -14.66
N THR A 68 14.57 1.80 -15.83
CA THR A 68 15.78 1.69 -16.68
C THR A 68 16.95 0.83 -16.22
N ALA A 69 17.06 0.48 -14.94
CA ALA A 69 17.95 -0.61 -14.59
C ALA A 69 17.37 -1.89 -15.19
N ARG A 70 17.97 -2.40 -16.29
CA ARG A 70 17.86 -3.81 -16.66
C ARG A 70 18.56 -4.65 -15.57
N GLY A 71 18.02 -4.61 -14.35
CA GLY A 71 18.17 -5.72 -13.43
C GLY A 71 17.62 -6.93 -14.16
N GLN A 72 18.32 -8.06 -14.08
CA GLN A 72 17.87 -9.31 -14.67
C GLN A 72 16.40 -9.52 -14.30
N HIS A 73 15.49 -9.38 -15.26
CA HIS A 73 14.08 -9.67 -15.05
C HIS A 73 14.01 -11.04 -14.40
N ARG A 74 13.63 -11.08 -13.12
CA ARG A 74 13.25 -12.34 -12.51
C ARG A 74 11.93 -12.71 -13.17
N GLU A 75 11.86 -13.92 -13.70
CA GLU A 75 10.74 -14.44 -14.50
C GLU A 75 9.38 -14.33 -13.77
N THR A 76 9.39 -14.09 -12.46
CA THR A 76 8.23 -13.94 -11.57
C THR A 76 7.94 -12.50 -11.13
N ALA A 77 8.67 -11.50 -11.64
CA ALA A 77 8.48 -10.11 -11.24
C ALA A 77 7.11 -9.56 -11.69
N ARG A 78 6.32 -9.07 -10.75
CA ARG A 78 5.03 -8.42 -11.02
C ARG A 78 5.25 -6.92 -11.21
N VAL A 79 4.64 -6.36 -12.24
CA VAL A 79 4.63 -4.90 -12.44
C VAL A 79 3.45 -4.29 -11.69
N ILE A 80 3.67 -3.17 -10.98
CA ILE A 80 2.61 -2.33 -10.43
C ILE A 80 2.85 -0.85 -10.77
N GLU A 81 1.76 -0.08 -10.85
CA GLU A 81 1.82 1.37 -10.81
C GLU A 81 1.91 1.81 -9.34
N ALA A 82 3.04 2.40 -8.96
CA ALA A 82 3.22 3.03 -7.68
C ALA A 82 2.79 4.50 -7.74
N VAL A 83 2.26 5.00 -6.62
CA VAL A 83 1.70 6.35 -6.50
C VAL A 83 2.56 7.17 -5.55
N ASP A 84 2.74 8.44 -5.87
CA ASP A 84 3.28 9.44 -4.95
C ASP A 84 2.48 9.47 -3.63
N ALA A 85 3.19 9.50 -2.50
CA ALA A 85 2.56 9.49 -1.18
C ALA A 85 1.63 10.71 -0.97
N GLY A 86 2.00 11.88 -1.49
CA GLY A 86 1.20 13.10 -1.41
C GLY A 86 -0.09 12.99 -2.22
N ALA A 87 0.00 12.48 -3.45
CA ALA A 87 -1.15 12.22 -4.31
C ALA A 87 -2.11 11.20 -3.68
N LEU A 88 -1.58 10.11 -3.12
CA LEU A 88 -2.40 9.10 -2.43
C LEU A 88 -3.15 9.68 -1.23
N LEU A 89 -2.46 10.45 -0.39
CA LEU A 89 -3.08 11.09 0.76
C LEU A 89 -4.15 12.11 0.33
N ALA A 90 -3.90 12.90 -0.72
CA ALA A 90 -4.89 13.85 -1.24
C ALA A 90 -6.16 13.17 -1.79
N ALA A 91 -6.01 11.98 -2.38
CA ALA A 91 -7.13 11.20 -2.92
C ALA A 91 -7.93 10.47 -1.83
N SER A 92 -7.28 10.07 -0.74
CA SER A 92 -7.91 9.24 0.29
C SER A 92 -9.08 9.97 0.97
N PRO A 93 -10.25 9.32 1.09
CA PRO A 93 -11.33 9.77 1.94
C PRO A 93 -10.86 10.13 3.34
N ALA A 94 -9.86 9.40 3.88
CA ALA A 94 -9.27 9.59 5.21
C ALA A 94 -8.80 11.02 5.47
N VAL A 95 -8.34 11.73 4.43
CA VAL A 95 -7.71 13.06 4.52
C VAL A 95 -8.68 14.18 4.15
N ARG A 96 -9.80 13.89 3.46
CA ARG A 96 -10.82 14.91 3.17
C ARG A 96 -11.35 15.49 4.48
N ARG A 97 -10.99 16.75 4.74
CA ARG A 97 -11.49 17.51 5.88
C ARG A 97 -13.00 17.64 5.76
N SER A 98 -13.72 17.36 6.83
CA SER A 98 -15.10 17.77 6.98
C SER A 98 -15.16 19.29 6.85
N THR A 99 -15.48 19.79 5.65
CA THR A 99 -15.96 21.16 5.49
C THR A 99 -17.25 21.25 6.29
N THR A 100 -17.17 21.95 7.42
CA THR A 100 -18.33 22.41 8.20
C THR A 100 -18.82 23.71 7.59
#